data_AF-A0A955LMZ4-F1
#
_entry.id   AF-A0A955LMZ4-F1
#
_cell.length_a   1.000
_cell.length_b   1.000
_cell.length_c   1.000
_cell.angle_alpha   90.00
_cell.angle_beta   90.00
_cell.angle_gamma   90.00
#
_symmetry.space_group_name_H-M   'P 1'
#
loop_
_entity.id
_entity.type
_entity.pdbx_description
1 polymer ?
#
loop_
_entity_poly.entity_id
_entity_poly.type
_entity_poly.pdbx_seq_one_letter_code
_entity_poly.pdbx_strand_id
1 'polypeptide(L)' 'MRIQTPEMNHRPATRVSTGDVNLAPLKITALIYLREARINEEYENMTELVRYARQFGADRREIADALNAVRV' A
#
# COMPACT_ATOMS: atom_id res chain seq x y z
N MET A 1 22.02 52.11 8.07
CA MET A 1 20.84 51.28 7.78
C MET A 1 21.17 49.85 8.19
N ARG A 2 20.60 49.35 9.30
CA ARG A 2 20.85 47.97 9.78
C ARG A 2 19.72 47.08 9.26
N ILE A 3 20.07 46.11 8.41
CA ILE A 3 19.12 45.16 7.83
C ILE A 3 18.92 44.06 8.88
N GLN A 4 17.71 43.96 9.43
CA GLN A 4 17.33 42.87 10.33
C GLN A 4 17.06 41.63 9.46
N THR A 5 17.87 40.58 9.60
CA THR A 5 17.56 39.26 9.02
C THR A 5 16.41 38.64 9.80
N PRO A 6 15.32 38.20 9.15
CA PRO A 6 14.21 37.55 9.85
C PRO A 6 14.67 36.19 10.37
N GLU A 7 14.48 35.96 11.67
CA GLU A 7 14.72 34.66 12.29
C GLU A 7 13.80 33.62 11.64
N MET A 8 14.40 32.73 10.85
CA MET A 8 13.71 31.56 10.33
C MET A 8 13.44 30.61 11.51
N ASN A 9 12.19 30.59 11.97
CA ASN A 9 11.69 29.60 12.90
C ASN A 9 11.89 28.19 12.32
N HIS A 10 13.01 27.54 12.67
CA HIS A 10 13.21 26.11 12.47
C HIS A 10 12.20 25.37 13.35
N ARG A 11 10.98 25.18 12.86
CA ARG A 11 10.10 24.15 13.42
C ARG A 11 10.85 22.83 13.26
N PRO A 12 11.14 22.10 14.36
CA PRO A 12 11.71 20.77 14.22
C PRO A 12 10.74 19.95 13.37
N ALA A 13 11.25 19.27 12.34
CA ALA A 13 10.46 18.37 11.52
C ALA A 13 9.69 17.44 12.47
N THR A 14 8.36 17.49 12.40
CA THR A 14 7.49 16.61 13.19
C THR A 14 7.94 15.19 12.93
N ARG A 15 8.57 14.55 13.93
CA ARG A 15 8.94 13.15 13.87
C ARG A 15 7.63 12.38 13.85
N VAL A 16 7.19 11.96 12.66
CA VAL A 16 6.02 11.11 12.50
C VAL A 16 6.35 9.82 13.23
N SER A 17 5.76 9.64 14.41
CA SER A 17 5.91 8.41 15.18
C SER A 17 5.29 7.30 14.36
N THR A 18 6.11 6.38 13.85
CA THR A 18 5.71 5.16 13.12
C THR A 18 5.09 4.13 14.08
N GLY A 19 4.22 4.57 14.98
CA GLY A 19 3.37 3.70 15.79
C GLY A 19 2.17 3.30 14.95
N ASP A 20 2.21 2.09 14.40
CA ASP A 20 1.13 1.43 13.66
C ASP A 20 0.65 2.15 12.39
N VAL A 21 1.49 2.10 11.34
CA VAL A 21 1.00 2.34 9.98
C VAL A 21 -0.08 1.29 9.68
N ASN A 22 -1.33 1.72 9.60
CA ASN A 22 -2.43 0.84 9.20
C ASN A 22 -2.23 0.41 7.75
N LEU A 23 -1.72 -0.80 7.54
CA LEU A 23 -1.49 -1.38 6.21
C LEU A 23 -2.76 -1.96 5.57
N ALA A 24 -3.90 -1.94 6.27
CA ALA A 24 -5.15 -2.51 5.76
C ALA A 24 -5.58 -1.94 4.39
N PRO A 25 -5.49 -0.62 4.12
CA PRO A 25 -5.81 -0.09 2.80
C PRO A 25 -4.90 -0.67 1.70
N LEU A 26 -3.60 -0.77 1.96
CA LEU A 26 -2.64 -1.32 0.99
C LEU A 26 -2.87 -2.81 0.73
N LYS A 27 -3.22 -3.57 1.77
CA LYS A 27 -3.63 -4.97 1.64
C LYS A 27 -4.85 -5.11 0.72
N ILE A 28 -5.89 -4.31 0.97
CA ILE A 28 -7.14 -4.33 0.19
C ILE A 28 -6.83 -3.97 -1.27
N THR A 29 -6.07 -2.90 -1.50
CA THR A 29 -5.67 -2.49 -2.86
C THR A 29 -4.92 -3.58 -3.60
N ALA A 30 -3.95 -4.25 -2.96
CA ALA A 30 -3.21 -5.34 -3.59
C ALA A 30 -4.11 -6.54 -3.95
N LEU A 31 -5.08 -6.88 -3.09
CA LEU A 31 -6.05 -7.95 -3.34
C LEU A 31 -7.03 -7.60 -4.47
N ILE A 32 -7.46 -6.33 -4.57
CA ILE A 32 -8.30 -5.85 -5.67
C ILE A 32 -7.56 -5.97 -7.00
N TYR A 33 -6.33 -5.45 -7.07
CA TYR A 33 -5.54 -5.55 -8.30
C TYR A 33 -5.22 -6.99 -8.67
N LEU A 34 -4.96 -7.87 -7.69
CA LEU A 34 -4.78 -9.30 -7.95
C LEU A 34 -6.01 -9.92 -8.60
N ARG A 35 -7.21 -9.53 -8.14
CA ARG A 35 -8.48 -9.98 -8.73
C ARG A 35 -8.67 -9.44 -10.14
N GLU A 36 -8.39 -8.16 -10.38
CA GLU A 36 -8.49 -7.55 -11.71
C GLU A 36 -7.53 -8.21 -12.70
N ALA A 37 -6.26 -8.40 -12.30
CA ALA A 37 -5.28 -9.11 -13.11
C ALA A 37 -5.77 -10.52 -13.46
N ARG A 38 -6.46 -11.20 -12.53
CA ARG A 38 -7.05 -12.53 -12.78
C ARG A 38 -8.19 -12.51 -13.79
N ILE A 39 -9.04 -11.49 -13.75
CA ILE A 39 -10.15 -11.30 -14.68
C ILE A 39 -9.62 -10.97 -16.08
N ASN A 40 -8.60 -10.13 -16.16
CA ASN A 40 -7.98 -9.68 -17.42
C ASN A 40 -6.95 -10.64 -17.98
N GLU A 41 -6.69 -11.78 -17.32
CA GLU A 41 -5.68 -12.76 -17.72
C GLU A 41 -4.24 -12.19 -17.76
N GLU A 42 -3.96 -11.17 -16.94
CA GLU A 42 -2.65 -10.52 -16.79
C GLU A 42 -1.72 -11.33 -15.86
N TYR A 43 -1.42 -12.58 -16.22
CA TYR A 43 -0.67 -13.51 -15.38
C TYR A 43 0.74 -13.02 -15.01
N GLU A 44 1.35 -12.20 -15.86
CA GLU A 44 2.65 -11.56 -15.59
C GLU A 44 2.62 -10.64 -14.36
N ASN A 45 1.51 -9.94 -14.13
CA ASN A 45 1.35 -9.01 -13.01
C ASN A 45 0.99 -9.72 -11.68
N MET A 46 0.40 -10.91 -11.76
CA MET A 46 -0.11 -11.62 -10.58
C MET A 46 0.97 -11.96 -9.55
N THR A 47 2.18 -12.30 -10.00
CA THR A 47 3.28 -12.68 -9.08
C THR A 47 3.64 -11.51 -8.16
N GLU A 48 3.77 -10.31 -8.73
CA GLU A 48 4.08 -9.11 -7.96
C GLU A 48 2.92 -8.69 -7.05
N LEU A 49 1.68 -8.81 -7.54
CA LEU A 49 0.49 -8.51 -6.75
C LEU A 49 0.33 -9.45 -5.54
N VAL A 50 0.62 -10.74 -5.70
CA VAL A 50 0.70 -11.70 -4.59
C VAL A 50 1.80 -11.31 -3.61
N ARG A 51 2.97 -10.88 -4.10
CA ARG A 51 4.08 -10.41 -3.26
C ARG A 51 3.65 -9.19 -2.42
N TYR A 52 3.01 -8.20 -3.02
CA TYR A 52 2.51 -7.02 -2.32
C TYR A 52 1.41 -7.34 -1.32
N ALA A 53 0.43 -8.17 -1.70
CA ALA A 53 -0.63 -8.59 -0.79
C ALA A 53 -0.05 -9.26 0.47
N ARG A 54 0.92 -10.16 0.31
CA ARG A 54 1.63 -10.78 1.46
C ARG A 54 2.42 -9.76 2.28
N GLN A 55 3.11 -8.83 1.62
CA GLN A 55 3.87 -7.78 2.28
C GLN A 55 2.98 -6.89 3.16
N PHE A 56 1.73 -6.67 2.77
CA PHE A 56 0.74 -5.92 3.54
C PHE A 56 -0.13 -6.78 4.48
N GLY A 57 0.21 -8.06 4.64
CA GLY A 57 -0.41 -8.95 5.64
C GLY A 57 -1.59 -9.77 5.14
N ALA A 58 -1.77 -9.95 3.82
CA ALA A 58 -2.76 -10.89 3.29
C ALA A 58 -2.36 -12.34 3.57
N ASP A 59 -3.29 -13.12 4.10
CA ASP A 59 -3.10 -14.56 4.31
C ASP A 59 -3.36 -15.36 3.03
N ARG A 60 -3.07 -16.68 3.08
CA ARG A 60 -3.27 -17.56 1.92
C ARG A 60 -4.74 -17.67 1.48
N ARG A 61 -5.69 -17.58 2.41
CA ARG A 61 -7.13 -17.66 2.11
C ARG A 61 -7.58 -16.40 1.40
N GLU A 62 -7.19 -15.22 1.89
CA GLU A 62 -7.51 -13.95 1.25
C GLU A 62 -6.96 -13.87 -0.19
N ILE A 63 -5.73 -14.36 -0.41
CA ILE A 63 -5.13 -14.45 -1.75
C ILE A 63 -5.88 -15.46 -2.63
N ALA A 64 -6.24 -16.62 -2.09
CA ALA A 64 -7.00 -17.63 -2.83
C ALA A 64 -8.39 -17.11 -3.19
N ASP A 65 -9.07 -16.41 -2.28
CA ASP A 65 -10.37 -15.78 -2.52
C ASP A 65 -10.26 -14.75 -3.65
N ALA A 66 -9.23 -13.89 -3.64
CA ALA A 66 -9.00 -12.93 -4.70
C ALA A 66 -8.77 -13.59 -6.08
N LEU A 67 -8.07 -14.73 -6.13
CA LEU A 67 -7.81 -15.49 -7.36
C LEU A 67 -9.00 -16.33 -7.83
N ASN A 68 -9.85 -16.77 -6.90
CA ASN A 68 -11.00 -17.64 -7.19
C ASN A 68 -12.30 -16.86 -7.39
N ALA A 69 -12.32 -15.54 -7.16
CA ALA A 69 -13.51 -14.70 -7.26
C ALA A 69 -14.01 -14.44 -8.70
N VAL A 70 -13.84 -15.43 -9.60
CA VAL A 70 -14.34 -15.42 -10.97
C VAL A 70 -15.52 -16.39 -11.09
N ARG A 71 -16.62 -15.85 -11.65
CA ARG A 71 -17.90 -16.49 -12.07
C ARG A 71 -19.05 -16.47 -11.05
N VAL A 72 -19.77 -15.33 -11.03
CA VAL A 72 -21.25 -15.33 -11.00
C VAL A 72 -21.71 -14.91 -12.39
#